data_AF-A0A9W4UL36-F1
#
_entry.id   AF-A0A9W4UL36-F1
#
_cell.length_a   1.000
_cell.length_b   1.000
_cell.length_c   1.000
_cell.angle_alpha   90.00
_cell.angle_beta   90.00
_cell.angle_gamma   90.00
#
_symmetry.space_group_name_H-M   'P 1'
#
loop_
_entity.id
_entity.type
_entity.pdbx_description
1 polymer ?
#
loop_
_entity_poly.entity_id
_entity_poly.type
_entity_poly.pdbx_seq_one_letter_code
_entity_poly.pdbx_strand_id
1 'polypeptide(L)'
;MSLPPLPQPGVPLINGFIARKPETFFMQEEKILTFKDDFLVSFASGQEFLKVSRLNRKEISFRTIKGQEVMRIMKQKHSFSGRGSEYRGVRPDGTEAFYLKLERGLIRTGYDLTAYPSPNQRLPMPIEKGVMGKSAAVMLNGQPAVTFKDGSDWKHARSQCHIDVAPGMDIILAIAVNWIRYDKKVEDRKAVAAAT
;
A
#
# COMPACT_ATOMS: atom_id res chain seq x y z
N MET A 1 -13.03 -12.39 0.04
CA MET A 1 -13.58 -12.56 -1.33
C MET A 1 -12.41 -12.99 -2.17
N SER A 2 -12.54 -14.08 -2.95
CA SER A 2 -11.40 -14.60 -3.71
C SER A 2 -11.24 -13.81 -5.00
N LEU A 3 -10.05 -13.25 -5.23
CA LEU A 3 -9.71 -12.63 -6.50
C LEU A 3 -9.24 -13.70 -7.49
N PRO A 4 -9.57 -13.56 -8.80
CA PRO A 4 -9.09 -14.49 -9.82
C PRO A 4 -7.55 -14.40 -9.96
N PRO A 5 -6.88 -15.48 -10.39
CA PRO A 5 -5.45 -15.44 -10.68
C PRO A 5 -5.13 -14.50 -11.83
N LEU A 6 -4.01 -13.78 -11.71
CA LEU A 6 -3.46 -12.98 -12.80
C LEU A 6 -2.89 -13.87 -13.91
N PRO A 7 -2.88 -13.41 -15.18
CA PRO A 7 -2.20 -14.11 -16.25
C PRO A 7 -0.70 -14.22 -15.95
N GLN A 8 -0.07 -15.33 -16.36
CA GLN A 8 1.38 -15.50 -16.23
C GLN A 8 2.13 -14.45 -17.07
N PRO A 9 3.27 -13.93 -16.61
CA PRO A 9 4.03 -14.33 -15.42
C PRO A 9 3.60 -13.64 -14.10
N GLY A 10 2.46 -12.95 -14.07
CA GLY A 10 2.06 -12.11 -12.94
C GLY A 10 2.83 -10.78 -12.91
N VAL A 11 2.93 -10.16 -11.74
CA VAL A 11 3.65 -8.89 -11.51
C VAL A 11 4.70 -9.09 -10.42
N PRO A 12 5.88 -9.66 -10.73
CA PRO A 12 6.95 -9.85 -9.75
C PRO A 12 7.69 -8.52 -9.51
N LEU A 13 7.58 -7.94 -8.31
CA LEU A 13 8.34 -6.72 -7.97
C LEU A 13 9.44 -6.98 -6.95
N ILE A 14 9.12 -7.71 -5.88
CA ILE A 14 10.03 -8.09 -4.81
C ILE A 14 10.15 -9.62 -4.80
N ASN A 15 11.37 -10.12 -4.97
CA ASN A 15 11.63 -11.55 -5.06
C ASN A 15 11.16 -12.30 -3.81
N GLY A 16 10.37 -13.36 -4.02
CA GLY A 16 9.82 -14.20 -2.95
C GLY A 16 8.50 -13.72 -2.36
N PHE A 17 7.93 -12.61 -2.83
CA PHE A 17 6.70 -12.02 -2.31
C PHE A 17 5.52 -12.05 -3.28
N ILE A 18 5.52 -12.97 -4.23
CA ILE A 18 4.39 -13.18 -5.14
C ILE A 18 3.37 -14.09 -4.47
N ALA A 19 2.11 -13.65 -4.42
CA ALA A 19 1.01 -14.48 -3.94
C ALA A 19 0.84 -15.71 -4.85
N ARG A 20 0.92 -16.92 -4.29
CA ARG A 20 0.77 -18.17 -5.07
C ARG A 20 -0.68 -18.65 -5.14
N LYS A 21 -1.49 -18.17 -4.22
CA LYS A 21 -2.92 -18.43 -4.08
C LYS A 21 -3.60 -17.13 -3.69
N PRO A 22 -4.94 -17.05 -3.68
CA PRO A 22 -5.61 -15.87 -3.15
C PRO A 22 -5.22 -15.71 -1.69
N GLU A 23 -4.72 -14.53 -1.34
CA GLU A 23 -4.24 -14.23 0.02
C GLU A 23 -4.96 -13.00 0.57
N THR A 24 -5.26 -13.05 1.87
CA THR A 24 -5.87 -11.94 2.59
C THR A 24 -4.95 -11.56 3.73
N PHE A 25 -4.70 -10.26 3.86
CA PHE A 25 -3.89 -9.66 4.91
C PHE A 25 -4.67 -8.63 5.71
N PHE A 26 -4.24 -8.47 6.96
CA PHE A 26 -4.68 -7.42 7.85
C PHE A 26 -3.49 -6.54 8.19
N MET A 27 -3.65 -5.23 8.01
CA MET A 27 -2.68 -4.23 8.47
C MET A 27 -3.28 -3.48 9.64
N GLN A 28 -2.61 -3.55 10.80
CA GLN A 28 -3.07 -2.97 12.06
C GLN A 28 -1.97 -2.11 12.67
N GLU A 29 -2.34 -0.99 13.29
CA GLU A 29 -1.43 -0.17 14.09
C GLU A 29 -0.99 -0.90 15.37
N GLU A 30 0.31 -0.95 15.61
CA GLU A 30 0.88 -1.35 16.90
C GLU A 30 1.03 -0.09 17.77
N LYS A 31 0.31 -0.03 18.89
CA LYS A 31 0.60 0.95 19.94
C LYS A 31 1.75 0.42 20.79
N ILE A 32 2.98 0.65 20.37
CA ILE A 32 4.13 0.56 21.26
C ILE A 32 4.12 1.84 22.12
N LEU A 33 4.55 1.76 23.38
CA LEU A 33 4.67 2.92 24.28
C LEU A 33 5.54 4.06 23.69
N THR A 34 6.33 3.78 22.66
CA THR A 34 7.03 4.77 21.85
C THR A 34 6.10 5.39 20.81
N PHE A 35 6.10 6.71 20.70
CA PHE A 35 5.35 7.55 19.73
C PHE A 35 5.65 7.28 18.23
N LYS A 36 6.06 6.08 17.85
CA LYS A 36 6.34 5.67 16.48
C LYS A 36 5.13 4.95 15.91
N ASP A 37 4.69 5.40 14.74
CA ASP A 37 3.64 4.74 13.96
C ASP A 37 4.25 3.46 13.34
N ASP A 38 4.07 2.35 14.03
CA ASP A 38 4.43 1.01 13.57
C ASP A 38 3.16 0.22 13.22
N PHE A 39 3.21 -0.58 12.16
CA PHE A 39 2.12 -1.45 11.76
C PHE A 39 2.59 -2.89 11.70
N LEU A 40 1.74 -3.78 12.19
CA LEU A 40 1.87 -5.21 12.00
C LEU A 40 0.96 -5.64 10.84
N VAL A 41 1.53 -6.40 9.91
CA VAL A 41 0.79 -7.07 8.85
C VAL A 41 0.75 -8.55 9.17
N SER A 42 -0.45 -9.12 9.19
CA SER A 42 -0.68 -10.54 9.40
C SER A 42 -1.53 -11.13 8.28
N PHE A 43 -1.40 -12.43 8.05
CA PHE A 43 -2.33 -13.19 7.21
C PHE A 43 -3.71 -13.26 7.87
N ALA A 44 -4.72 -13.61 7.08
CA ALA A 44 -6.06 -13.85 7.61
C ALA A 44 -6.13 -14.98 8.66
N SER A 45 -5.15 -15.89 8.67
CA SER A 45 -4.97 -16.90 9.71
C SER A 45 -4.49 -16.33 11.05
N GLY A 46 -4.11 -15.05 11.11
CA GLY A 46 -3.52 -14.40 12.29
C GLY A 46 -1.99 -14.50 12.34
N GLN A 47 -1.35 -15.29 11.48
CA GLN A 47 0.10 -15.40 11.43
C GLN A 47 0.75 -14.08 11.00
N GLU A 48 1.72 -13.61 11.78
CA GLU A 48 2.51 -12.41 11.45
C GLU A 48 3.32 -12.61 10.16
N PHE A 49 3.35 -11.57 9.33
CA PHE A 49 3.98 -11.60 8.02
C PHE A 49 5.08 -10.54 7.88
N LEU A 50 4.75 -9.29 8.18
CA LEU A 50 5.61 -8.13 7.92
C LEU A 50 5.37 -7.03 8.95
N LYS A 51 6.41 -6.26 9.26
CA LYS A 51 6.32 -5.00 10.01
C LYS A 51 6.54 -3.82 9.07
N VAL A 52 5.71 -2.79 9.21
CA VAL A 52 5.86 -1.52 8.49
C VAL A 52 6.11 -0.42 9.50
N SER A 53 7.31 0.15 9.45
CA SER A 53 7.76 1.15 10.42
C SER A 53 8.03 2.48 9.75
N ARG A 54 7.48 3.55 10.31
CA ARG A 54 7.84 4.91 9.90
C ARG A 54 9.20 5.27 10.52
N LEU A 55 10.25 5.33 9.70
CA LEU A 55 11.58 5.74 10.14
C LEU A 55 11.62 7.24 10.41
N ASN A 56 11.02 8.02 9.51
CA ASN A 56 10.83 9.46 9.63
C ASN A 56 9.60 9.89 8.79
N ARG A 57 9.30 11.19 8.70
CA ARG A 57 8.11 11.68 7.95
C ARG A 57 8.13 11.38 6.44
N LYS A 58 9.30 11.06 5.88
CA LYS A 58 9.53 10.82 4.45
C LYS A 58 9.97 9.39 4.14
N GLU A 59 10.26 8.56 5.14
CA GLU A 59 10.82 7.23 4.95
C GLU A 59 10.08 6.17 5.75
N ILE A 60 9.69 5.10 5.06
CA ILE A 60 8.93 3.99 5.62
C ILE A 60 9.59 2.69 5.23
N SER A 61 9.89 1.87 6.22
CA SER A 61 10.60 0.60 6.06
C SER A 61 9.63 -0.56 6.18
N PHE A 62 9.72 -1.49 5.23
CA PHE A 62 8.96 -2.74 5.20
C PHE A 62 9.94 -3.85 5.55
N ARG A 63 9.71 -4.54 6.67
CA ARG A 63 10.63 -5.56 7.19
C ARG A 63 9.93 -6.87 7.46
N THR A 64 10.60 -7.98 7.17
CA THR A 64 10.15 -9.30 7.63
C THR A 64 10.09 -9.34 9.16
N ILE A 65 9.39 -10.32 9.72
CA ILE A 65 9.35 -10.53 11.19
C ILE A 65 10.75 -10.76 11.78
N LYS A 66 11.72 -11.23 10.96
CA LYS A 66 13.13 -11.38 11.35
C LYS A 66 13.95 -10.08 11.29
N GLY A 67 13.33 -8.96 10.92
CA GLY A 67 13.98 -7.64 10.85
C GLY A 67 14.68 -7.31 9.53
N GLN A 68 14.70 -8.21 8.54
CA GLN A 68 15.26 -7.95 7.22
C GLN A 68 14.37 -6.96 6.44
N GLU A 69 14.94 -5.85 5.97
CA GLU A 69 14.24 -4.90 5.08
C GLU A 69 14.06 -5.50 3.69
N VAL A 70 12.83 -5.45 3.19
CA VAL A 70 12.45 -6.00 1.87
C VAL A 70 12.05 -4.90 0.88
N MET A 71 11.70 -3.72 1.39
CA MET A 71 11.39 -2.54 0.61
C MET A 71 11.42 -1.29 1.51
N ARG A 72 11.71 -0.14 0.91
CA ARG A 72 11.52 1.18 1.53
C ARG A 72 10.65 2.06 0.66
N ILE A 73 9.75 2.83 1.27
CA ILE A 73 9.04 3.91 0.59
C ILE A 73 9.72 5.25 0.91
N MET A 74 10.09 5.97 -0.15
CA MET A 74 10.55 7.36 -0.11
C MET A 74 9.41 8.28 -0.51
N LYS A 75 8.94 9.11 0.43
CA LYS A 75 7.86 10.09 0.22
C LYS A 75 8.43 11.46 -0.07
N GLN A 76 8.00 12.05 -1.18
CA GLN A 76 8.30 13.42 -1.56
C GLN A 76 7.02 14.26 -1.53
N LYS A 77 7.02 15.30 -0.69
CA LYS A 77 5.88 16.22 -0.57
C LYS A 77 6.16 17.50 -1.33
N HIS A 78 5.25 17.89 -2.22
CA HIS A 78 5.33 19.16 -2.93
C HIS A 78 4.33 20.16 -2.33
N SER A 79 4.79 20.92 -1.33
CA SER A 79 3.93 21.85 -0.59
C SER A 79 3.45 23.04 -1.43
N PHE A 80 4.19 23.43 -2.48
CA PHE A 80 3.94 24.67 -3.24
C PHE A 80 3.56 24.48 -4.72
N SER A 81 3.84 23.33 -5.34
CA SER A 81 3.62 23.17 -6.79
C SER A 81 2.25 22.63 -7.17
N GLY A 82 1.37 22.37 -6.20
CA GLY A 82 0.07 21.72 -6.44
C GLY A 82 0.15 20.25 -6.87
N ARG A 83 1.35 19.68 -7.06
CA ARG A 83 1.60 18.36 -7.67
C ARG A 83 1.28 17.14 -6.78
N GLY A 84 0.75 17.35 -5.57
CA GLY A 84 0.46 16.27 -4.62
C GLY A 84 1.71 15.68 -3.97
N SER A 85 1.54 14.60 -3.22
CA SER A 85 2.65 13.81 -2.66
C SER A 85 2.99 12.67 -3.62
N GLU A 86 4.28 12.38 -3.74
CA GLU A 86 4.82 11.29 -4.55
C GLU A 86 5.48 10.25 -3.64
N TYR A 87 5.41 8.99 -4.02
CA TYR A 87 5.90 7.85 -3.25
C TYR A 87 6.68 6.93 -4.20
N ARG A 88 7.90 6.59 -3.80
CA ARG A 88 8.76 5.66 -4.54
C ARG A 88 9.03 4.44 -3.67
N GLY A 89 8.64 3.27 -4.13
CA GLY A 89 9.04 2.00 -3.52
C GLY A 89 10.41 1.59 -4.06
N VAL A 90 11.38 1.42 -3.18
CA VAL A 90 12.77 1.10 -3.50
C VAL A 90 13.12 -0.26 -2.90
N ARG A 91 13.75 -1.12 -3.71
CA ARG A 91 14.26 -2.43 -3.29
C ARG A 91 15.51 -2.29 -2.42
N PRO A 92 15.93 -3.36 -1.71
CA PRO A 92 17.16 -3.32 -0.90
C PRO A 92 18.43 -3.01 -1.71
N ASP A 93 18.43 -3.31 -3.02
CA ASP A 93 19.53 -3.01 -3.94
C ASP A 93 19.53 -1.56 -4.47
N GLY A 94 18.55 -0.73 -4.05
CA GLY A 94 18.41 0.66 -4.48
C GLY A 94 17.60 0.89 -5.76
N THR A 95 17.15 -0.17 -6.44
CA THR A 95 16.32 -0.04 -7.64
C THR A 95 14.86 0.29 -7.31
N GLU A 96 14.19 1.06 -8.17
CA GLU A 96 12.79 1.42 -7.99
C GLU A 96 11.87 0.24 -8.36
N ALA A 97 11.00 -0.17 -7.43
CA ALA A 97 10.00 -1.23 -7.61
C ALA A 97 8.65 -0.66 -8.08
N PHE A 98 8.27 0.52 -7.59
CA PHE A 98 7.08 1.23 -8.04
C PHE A 98 7.21 2.74 -7.79
N TYR A 99 6.41 3.49 -8.53
CA TYR A 99 6.17 4.91 -8.33
C TYR A 99 4.66 5.14 -8.18
N LEU A 100 4.26 5.93 -7.19
CA LEU A 100 2.87 6.33 -6.99
C LEU A 100 2.79 7.83 -6.76
N LYS A 101 1.97 8.51 -7.55
CA LYS A 101 1.68 9.93 -7.42
C LYS A 101 0.22 10.14 -7.02
N LEU A 102 0.01 10.99 -6.02
CA LEU A 102 -1.33 11.44 -5.65
C LEU A 102 -1.74 12.62 -6.52
N GLU A 103 -2.82 12.45 -7.26
CA GLU A 103 -3.41 13.53 -8.03
C GLU A 103 -4.41 14.31 -7.17
N ARG A 104 -4.18 15.61 -7.04
CA ARG A 104 -5.13 16.52 -6.40
C ARG A 104 -6.20 16.94 -7.40
N GLY A 105 -7.36 16.32 -7.34
CA GLY A 105 -8.58 16.84 -7.97
C GLY A 105 -9.38 17.71 -7.00
N LEU A 106 -10.24 18.59 -7.54
CA LEU A 106 -11.15 19.46 -6.78
C LEU A 106 -12.10 18.68 -5.84
N ILE A 107 -12.47 17.46 -6.20
CA ILE A 107 -13.49 16.66 -5.50
C ILE A 107 -12.92 15.33 -4.98
N ARG A 108 -11.88 14.78 -5.62
CA ARG A 108 -11.37 13.43 -5.33
C ARG A 108 -9.85 13.37 -5.49
N THR A 109 -9.19 12.66 -4.57
CA THR A 109 -7.79 12.24 -4.73
C THR A 109 -7.72 11.08 -5.72
N GLY A 110 -6.97 11.25 -6.81
CA GLY A 110 -6.57 10.20 -7.74
C GLY A 110 -5.24 9.57 -7.34
N TYR A 111 -4.96 8.39 -7.87
CA TYR A 111 -3.70 7.69 -7.66
C TYR A 111 -3.19 7.23 -9.03
N ASP A 112 -2.04 7.74 -9.43
CA ASP A 112 -1.31 7.27 -10.59
C ASP A 112 -0.19 6.34 -10.10
N LEU A 113 -0.40 5.03 -10.26
CA LEU A 113 0.53 3.99 -9.83
C LEU A 113 1.17 3.34 -11.06
N THR A 114 2.50 3.29 -11.06
CA THR A 114 3.30 2.56 -12.03
C THR A 114 4.21 1.58 -11.30
N ALA A 115 4.15 0.31 -11.70
CA ALA A 115 5.06 -0.73 -11.22
C ALA A 115 6.22 -0.93 -12.20
N TYR A 116 7.38 -1.34 -11.68
CA TYR A 116 8.58 -1.63 -12.46
C TYR A 116 9.08 -3.05 -12.18
N PRO A 117 8.53 -4.07 -12.86
CA PRO A 117 9.00 -5.46 -12.71
C PRO A 117 10.47 -5.64 -13.09
N SER A 118 10.96 -4.82 -14.01
CA SER A 118 12.37 -4.71 -14.37
C SER A 118 12.73 -3.24 -14.69
N PRO A 119 14.02 -2.87 -14.72
CA PRO A 119 14.43 -1.48 -14.97
C PRO A 119 13.89 -0.87 -16.27
N ASN A 120 13.62 -1.70 -17.28
CA ASN A 120 13.16 -1.27 -18.60
C ASN A 120 11.65 -1.48 -18.82
N GLN A 121 10.93 -2.03 -17.83
CA GLN A 121 9.51 -2.34 -17.96
C GLN A 121 8.70 -1.41 -17.06
N ARG A 122 7.75 -0.69 -17.65
CA ARG A 122 6.78 0.14 -16.94
C ARG A 122 5.40 -0.48 -17.07
N LEU A 123 4.74 -0.66 -15.95
CA LEU A 123 3.40 -1.24 -15.90
C LEU A 123 2.46 -0.29 -15.14
N PRO A 124 1.67 0.53 -15.85
CA PRO A 124 0.61 1.33 -15.23
C PRO A 124 -0.43 0.42 -14.58
N MET A 125 -0.80 0.73 -13.34
CA MET A 125 -1.76 -0.05 -12.55
C MET A 125 -2.80 0.90 -11.93
N PRO A 126 -3.93 1.17 -12.62
CA PRO A 126 -4.89 2.14 -12.13
C PRO A 126 -5.49 1.70 -10.80
N ILE A 127 -5.74 2.66 -9.91
CA ILE A 127 -6.43 2.43 -8.64
C ILE A 127 -7.85 2.98 -8.73
N GLU A 128 -8.82 2.08 -8.72
CA GLU A 128 -10.25 2.41 -8.81
C GLU A 128 -10.90 2.37 -7.44
N LYS A 129 -11.93 3.20 -7.21
CA LYS A 129 -12.67 3.26 -5.94
C LYS A 129 -14.00 2.52 -6.06
N GLY A 130 -14.48 1.93 -4.97
CA GLY A 130 -15.82 1.34 -4.91
C GLY A 130 -15.98 0.03 -5.70
N VAL A 131 -14.89 -0.65 -6.03
CA VAL A 131 -14.91 -1.90 -6.80
C VAL A 131 -15.33 -3.07 -5.90
N MET A 132 -16.32 -3.88 -6.32
CA MET A 132 -16.74 -5.12 -5.62
C MET A 132 -17.11 -4.92 -4.13
N GLY A 133 -17.70 -3.78 -3.77
CA GLY A 133 -18.05 -3.46 -2.37
C GLY A 133 -16.83 -3.18 -1.48
N LYS A 134 -15.66 -2.96 -2.08
CA LYS A 134 -14.39 -2.59 -1.43
C LYS A 134 -14.13 -1.10 -1.59
N SER A 135 -13.30 -0.53 -0.73
CA SER A 135 -13.02 0.91 -0.75
C SER A 135 -12.17 1.32 -1.96
N ALA A 136 -11.26 0.44 -2.40
CA ALA A 136 -10.54 0.58 -3.67
C ALA A 136 -10.02 -0.76 -4.18
N ALA A 137 -9.55 -0.78 -5.42
CA ALA A 137 -8.85 -1.89 -6.04
C ALA A 137 -7.68 -1.38 -6.89
N VAL A 138 -6.57 -2.13 -6.92
CA VAL A 138 -5.53 -1.99 -7.94
C VAL A 138 -5.93 -2.86 -9.12
N MET A 139 -5.98 -2.27 -10.30
CA MET A 139 -6.40 -2.93 -11.53
C MET A 139 -5.19 -3.34 -12.36
N LEU A 140 -5.29 -4.50 -13.00
CA LEU A 140 -4.34 -4.97 -14.00
C LEU A 140 -5.14 -5.55 -15.18
N ASN A 141 -4.94 -5.03 -16.38
CA ASN A 141 -5.64 -5.47 -17.59
C ASN A 141 -7.18 -5.53 -17.42
N GLY A 142 -7.75 -4.54 -16.72
CA GLY A 142 -9.20 -4.45 -16.47
C GLY A 142 -9.73 -5.35 -15.36
N GLN A 143 -8.87 -6.11 -14.67
CA GLN A 143 -9.26 -6.98 -13.55
C GLN A 143 -8.65 -6.52 -12.22
N PRO A 144 -9.35 -6.68 -11.08
CA PRO A 144 -8.82 -6.34 -9.78
C PRO A 144 -7.73 -7.33 -9.34
N ALA A 145 -6.49 -6.84 -9.26
CA ALA A 145 -5.33 -7.59 -8.77
C ALA A 145 -5.20 -7.51 -7.25
N VAL A 146 -5.64 -6.40 -6.66
CA VAL A 146 -5.66 -6.17 -5.21
C VAL A 146 -6.95 -5.45 -4.88
N THR A 147 -7.61 -5.79 -3.78
CA THR A 147 -8.71 -4.98 -3.24
C THR A 147 -8.48 -4.61 -1.79
N PHE A 148 -9.01 -3.47 -1.39
CA PHE A 148 -8.84 -2.91 -0.06
C PHE A 148 -10.19 -2.68 0.59
N LYS A 149 -10.37 -3.13 1.81
CA LYS A 149 -11.49 -2.71 2.66
C LYS A 149 -10.95 -1.91 3.82
N ASP A 150 -11.49 -0.72 3.99
CA ASP A 150 -11.18 0.08 5.16
C ASP A 150 -11.87 -0.50 6.39
N GLY A 151 -11.17 -0.54 7.53
CA GLY A 151 -11.78 -0.90 8.79
C GLY A 151 -12.82 0.12 9.23
N SER A 152 -13.80 -0.32 10.02
CA SER A 152 -14.75 0.58 10.66
C SER A 152 -14.01 1.49 11.65
N ASP A 153 -14.10 2.81 11.47
CA ASP A 153 -13.63 3.82 12.41
C ASP A 153 -14.56 3.84 13.66
N TRP A 154 -14.51 2.79 14.49
CA TRP A 154 -15.06 2.88 15.84
C TRP A 154 -14.03 3.58 16.72
N LYS A 155 -14.47 4.60 17.49
CA LYS A 155 -13.61 5.51 18.28
C LYS A 155 -12.64 4.83 19.25
N HIS A 156 -12.79 3.51 19.49
CA HIS A 156 -11.95 2.70 20.35
C HIS A 156 -11.33 1.46 19.66
N ALA A 157 -11.68 1.19 18.40
CA ALA A 157 -11.17 0.05 17.66
C ALA A 157 -9.96 0.46 16.81
N ARG A 158 -8.90 -0.36 16.84
CA ARG A 158 -7.71 -0.18 16.00
C ARG A 158 -8.14 -0.15 14.53
N SER A 159 -7.66 0.80 13.74
CA SER A 159 -7.91 0.82 12.30
C SER A 159 -7.26 -0.42 11.67
N GLN A 160 -8.09 -1.42 11.36
CA GLN A 160 -7.67 -2.64 10.67
C GLN A 160 -8.02 -2.51 9.19
N CYS A 161 -7.02 -2.46 8.32
CA CYS A 161 -7.25 -2.49 6.89
C CYS A 161 -7.21 -3.93 6.38
N HIS A 162 -8.17 -4.32 5.54
CA HIS A 162 -8.20 -5.63 4.90
C HIS A 162 -7.64 -5.48 3.48
N ILE A 163 -6.76 -6.38 3.10
CA ILE A 163 -6.09 -6.38 1.80
C ILE A 163 -6.28 -7.77 1.20
N ASP A 164 -7.01 -7.87 0.09
CA ASP A 164 -7.13 -9.12 -0.67
C ASP A 164 -6.20 -9.04 -1.89
N VAL A 165 -5.40 -10.09 -2.13
CA VAL A 165 -4.36 -10.14 -3.15
C VAL A 165 -4.62 -11.33 -4.08
N ALA A 166 -4.65 -11.07 -5.39
CA ALA A 166 -4.79 -12.09 -6.41
C ALA A 166 -3.53 -12.96 -6.55
N PRO A 167 -3.65 -14.26 -6.88
CA PRO A 167 -2.49 -15.05 -7.29
C PRO A 167 -1.73 -14.38 -8.44
N GLY A 168 -0.39 -14.37 -8.35
CA GLY A 168 0.50 -13.73 -9.31
C GLY A 168 0.77 -12.25 -9.03
N MET A 169 0.12 -11.64 -8.03
CA MET A 169 0.37 -10.25 -7.64
C MET A 169 1.46 -10.17 -6.55
N ASP A 170 2.26 -9.10 -6.58
CA ASP A 170 3.23 -8.81 -5.53
C ASP A 170 2.54 -8.35 -4.23
N ILE A 171 2.76 -9.11 -3.15
CA ILE A 171 2.17 -8.88 -1.84
C ILE A 171 2.71 -7.58 -1.22
N ILE A 172 4.00 -7.29 -1.39
CA ILE A 172 4.62 -6.10 -0.79
C ILE A 172 4.07 -4.83 -1.44
N LEU A 173 3.85 -4.83 -2.77
CA LEU A 173 3.18 -3.72 -3.43
C LEU A 173 1.74 -3.53 -2.92
N ALA A 174 0.98 -4.61 -2.75
CA ALA A 174 -0.38 -4.52 -2.22
C ALA A 174 -0.40 -3.83 -0.84
N ILE A 175 0.49 -4.24 0.07
CA ILE A 175 0.64 -3.65 1.40
C ILE A 175 1.11 -2.19 1.29
N ALA A 176 2.07 -1.90 0.42
CA ALA A 176 2.60 -0.55 0.19
C ALA A 176 1.51 0.43 -0.23
N VAL A 177 0.70 0.05 -1.22
CA VAL A 177 -0.42 0.85 -1.70
C VAL A 177 -1.43 1.08 -0.59
N ASN A 178 -1.75 0.04 0.21
CA ASN A 178 -2.65 0.21 1.35
C ASN A 178 -2.09 1.19 2.39
N TRP A 179 -0.80 1.11 2.69
CA TRP A 179 -0.13 2.05 3.60
C TRP A 179 -0.18 3.49 3.07
N ILE A 180 0.06 3.71 1.78
CA ILE A 180 -0.03 5.05 1.15
C ILE A 180 -1.46 5.60 1.24
N ARG A 181 -2.47 4.75 1.02
CA ARG A 181 -3.89 5.13 1.18
C ARG A 181 -4.20 5.52 2.62
N TYR A 182 -3.66 4.79 3.60
CA TYR A 182 -3.78 5.13 5.01
C TYR A 182 -3.10 6.47 5.32
N ASP A 183 -1.86 6.67 4.88
CA ASP A 183 -1.09 7.92 5.09
C ASP A 183 -1.85 9.13 4.56
N LYS A 184 -2.43 9.03 3.35
CA LYS A 184 -3.25 10.09 2.77
C LYS A 184 -4.51 10.38 3.60
N LYS A 185 -5.19 9.37 4.11
CA LYS A 185 -6.37 9.57 4.98
C LYS A 185 -6.01 10.29 6.27
N VAL A 186 -4.88 9.95 6.88
CA VAL A 186 -4.38 10.64 8.06
C VAL A 186 -4.05 12.10 7.74
N GLU A 187 -3.42 12.38 6.59
CA GLU A 187 -3.18 13.75 6.13
C GLU A 187 -4.49 14.53 5.93
N ASP A 188 -5.49 13.92 5.30
CA ASP A 188 -6.79 14.56 5.06
C ASP A 188 -7.53 14.87 6.36
N ARG A 189 -7.56 13.91 7.31
CA ARG A 189 -8.16 14.14 8.64
C ARG A 189 -7.49 15.31 9.37
N LYS A 190 -6.16 15.41 9.30
CA LYS A 190 -5.40 16.53 9.89
C LYS A 190 -5.70 17.85 9.19
N ALA A 191 -5.81 17.86 7.87
CA ALA A 191 -6.13 19.06 7.11
C ALA A 191 -7.55 19.57 7.40
N VAL A 192 -8.53 18.68 7.50
CA VAL A 192 -9.91 19.02 7.91
C VAL A 192 -9.93 19.57 9.33
N ALA A 193 -9.26 18.90 10.28
CA ALA A 193 -9.22 19.34 11.68
C ALA A 193 -8.54 20.70 11.86
N ALA A 194 -7.58 21.08 11.00
CA ALA A 194 -6.92 22.38 11.04
C ALA A 194 -7.73 23.51 10.36
N ALA A 195 -8.76 23.16 9.59
CA ALA A 195 -9.64 24.11 8.91
C ALA A 195 -10.93 24.45 9.70
N THR A 196 -11.23 23.64 10.72
CA THR A 196 -12.24 23.91 11.77
C THR A 196 -11.62 24.61 12.97
#